data_AF-G5QB88-F1
#
_entry.id   AF-G5QB88-F1
#
_cell.length_a   1.000
_cell.length_b   1.000
_cell.length_c   1.000
_cell.angle_alpha   90.00
_cell.angle_beta   90.00
_cell.angle_gamma   90.00
#
_symmetry.space_group_name_H-M   'P 1'
#
loop_
_entity.id
_entity.type
_entity.pdbx_description
1 polymer ?
#
loop_
_entity_poly.entity_id
_entity_poly.type
_entity_poly.pdbx_seq_one_letter_code
_entity_poly.pdbx_strand_id
1 'polypeptide(L)'
;MNFDVVIASPDAMRVVGQLGQVLGPRGLMPNPKVGTVTPNVAEAVKNAKAGQVRYRNDKNGIIHTTIGKVDFDADKLKENLEALLVALKKAKPSQAKGVYIKKVSISTTMGAGVAVDQAGLSASAN
;
A
#
# COMPACT_ATOMS: atom_id res chain seq x y z
N MET A 1 -10.99 -12.48 -19.72
CA MET A 1 -10.12 -12.83 -18.58
C MET A 1 -10.03 -11.63 -17.65
N ASN A 2 -10.88 -11.62 -16.62
CA ASN A 2 -11.05 -10.51 -15.67
C ASN A 2 -10.45 -10.95 -14.33
N PHE A 3 -9.18 -10.59 -14.09
CA PHE A 3 -8.50 -10.85 -12.83
C PHE A 3 -7.76 -9.58 -12.42
N ASP A 4 -7.99 -9.12 -11.18
CA ASP A 4 -7.42 -7.87 -10.66
C ASP A 4 -6.10 -8.08 -9.89
N VAL A 5 -5.86 -9.32 -9.43
CA VAL A 5 -4.67 -9.67 -8.65
C VAL A 5 -4.18 -11.07 -9.05
N VAL A 6 -2.88 -11.19 -9.33
CA VAL A 6 -2.18 -12.46 -9.55
C VAL A 6 -1.22 -12.68 -8.39
N ILE A 7 -1.27 -13.87 -7.78
CA ILE A 7 -0.38 -14.30 -6.70
C ILE A 7 0.39 -15.52 -7.21
N ALA A 8 1.70 -15.56 -6.98
CA ALA A 8 2.56 -16.64 -7.43
C ALA A 8 3.44 -17.16 -6.29
N SER A 9 3.76 -18.45 -6.33
CA SER A 9 4.87 -19.00 -5.56
C SER A 9 6.20 -18.72 -6.29
N PRO A 10 7.34 -18.64 -5.57
CA PRO A 10 8.65 -18.45 -6.19
C PRO A 10 8.97 -19.47 -7.29
N ASP A 11 8.54 -20.72 -7.12
CA ASP A 11 8.78 -21.80 -8.09
C ASP A 11 8.03 -21.59 -9.41
N ALA A 12 6.85 -20.98 -9.34
CA ALA A 12 6.02 -20.67 -10.50
C ALA A 12 6.50 -19.41 -11.26
N MET A 13 7.34 -18.56 -10.66
CA MET A 13 7.79 -17.30 -11.27
C MET A 13 8.59 -17.50 -12.57
N ARG A 14 9.26 -18.66 -12.73
CA ARG A 14 9.98 -18.99 -13.98
C ARG A 14 9.04 -19.02 -15.19
N VAL A 15 7.83 -19.53 -15.00
CA VAL A 15 6.80 -19.63 -16.05
C VAL A 15 6.04 -18.31 -16.19
N VAL A 16 5.71 -17.66 -15.06
CA VAL A 16 5.02 -16.36 -15.06
C VAL A 16 5.85 -15.26 -15.73
N GLY A 17 7.17 -15.33 -15.65
CA GLY A 17 8.09 -14.41 -16.36
C GLY A 17 7.96 -14.47 -17.88
N GLN A 18 7.67 -15.66 -18.45
CA GLN A 18 7.44 -15.82 -19.89
C GLN A 18 6.13 -15.16 -20.36
N LEU A 19 5.15 -15.06 -19.45
CA LEU A 19 3.88 -14.35 -19.67
C LEU A 19 3.98 -12.82 -19.46
N GLY A 20 5.21 -12.30 -19.26
CA GLY A 20 5.48 -10.89 -19.01
C GLY A 20 4.99 -9.95 -20.11
N GLN A 21 4.92 -10.40 -21.37
CA GLN A 21 4.39 -9.59 -22.48
C GLN A 21 2.90 -9.25 -22.31
N VAL A 22 2.13 -10.11 -21.64
CA VAL A 22 0.69 -9.90 -21.40
C VAL A 22 0.43 -9.28 -20.03
N LEU A 23 1.17 -9.73 -19.01
CA LEU A 23 0.98 -9.28 -17.62
C LEU A 23 1.68 -7.94 -17.32
N GLY A 24 2.73 -7.61 -18.06
CA GLY A 24 3.49 -6.36 -17.95
C GLY A 24 2.65 -5.11 -18.24
N PRO A 25 2.05 -4.95 -19.44
CA PRO A 25 1.27 -3.75 -19.78
C PRO A 25 0.01 -3.59 -18.92
N ARG A 26 -0.49 -4.67 -18.30
CA ARG A 26 -1.64 -4.64 -17.38
C ARG A 26 -1.24 -4.35 -15.93
N GLY A 27 0.05 -4.24 -15.60
CA GLY A 27 0.52 -3.97 -14.23
C GLY A 27 0.20 -5.10 -13.22
N LEU A 28 -0.15 -6.29 -13.73
CA LEU A 28 -0.56 -7.46 -12.94
C LEU A 28 0.60 -8.40 -12.60
N MET A 29 1.81 -8.05 -13.02
CA MET A 29 3.00 -8.86 -12.78
C MET A 29 3.26 -9.01 -11.26
N PRO A 30 3.34 -10.24 -10.72
CA PRO A 30 3.64 -10.48 -9.32
C PRO A 30 5.00 -9.89 -8.96
N ASN A 31 5.05 -9.14 -7.86
CA ASN A 31 6.27 -8.50 -7.39
C ASN A 31 6.56 -8.95 -5.93
N PRO A 32 7.79 -9.41 -5.62
CA PRO A 32 8.18 -9.77 -4.26
C PRO A 32 8.02 -8.63 -3.25
N LYS A 33 8.21 -7.37 -3.68
CA LYS A 33 8.09 -6.19 -2.80
C LYS A 33 6.69 -5.98 -2.23
N VAL A 34 5.66 -6.46 -2.93
CA VAL A 34 4.26 -6.33 -2.50
C VAL A 34 3.76 -7.62 -1.84
N GLY A 35 4.62 -8.60 -1.58
CA GLY A 35 4.24 -9.88 -0.95
C GLY A 35 3.37 -10.79 -1.84
N THR A 36 3.14 -10.43 -3.10
CA THR A 36 2.41 -11.26 -4.08
C THR A 36 3.23 -12.46 -4.59
N VAL A 37 4.51 -12.52 -4.23
CA VAL A 37 5.38 -13.68 -4.43
C VAL A 37 5.75 -14.23 -3.08
N THR A 38 5.00 -15.21 -2.59
CA THR A 38 5.22 -15.84 -1.28
C THR A 38 5.04 -17.35 -1.36
N PRO A 39 5.79 -18.12 -0.55
CA PRO A 39 5.56 -19.56 -0.42
C PRO A 39 4.22 -19.87 0.28
N ASN A 40 3.70 -18.94 1.11
CA ASN A 40 2.41 -19.08 1.76
C ASN A 40 1.28 -18.40 0.95
N VAL A 41 0.79 -19.12 -0.06
CA VAL A 41 -0.24 -18.63 -0.98
C VAL A 41 -1.59 -18.41 -0.28
N ALA A 42 -1.91 -19.20 0.75
CA ALA A 42 -3.20 -19.13 1.45
C ALA A 42 -3.38 -17.81 2.20
N GLU A 43 -2.35 -17.35 2.90
CA GLU A 43 -2.36 -16.05 3.58
C GLU A 43 -2.37 -14.89 2.60
N ALA A 44 -1.57 -14.98 1.53
CA ALA A 44 -1.54 -13.96 0.49
C ALA A 44 -2.91 -13.77 -0.18
N VAL A 45 -3.66 -14.85 -0.41
CA VAL A 45 -5.04 -14.76 -0.95
C VAL A 45 -5.99 -14.08 0.03
N LYS A 46 -5.91 -14.40 1.34
CA LYS A 46 -6.74 -13.74 2.37
C LYS A 46 -6.45 -12.24 2.42
N ASN A 47 -5.18 -11.86 2.44
CA ASN A 47 -4.75 -10.47 2.49
C ASN A 47 -5.13 -9.69 1.21
N ALA A 48 -5.01 -10.33 0.04
CA ALA A 48 -5.43 -9.74 -1.23
C ALA A 48 -6.95 -9.52 -1.28
N LYS A 49 -7.74 -10.49 -0.80
CA LYS A 49 -9.21 -10.36 -0.69
C LYS A 49 -9.66 -9.32 0.33
N ALA A 50 -8.88 -9.13 1.40
CA ALA A 50 -9.13 -8.11 2.41
C ALA A 50 -8.91 -6.67 1.90
N GLY A 51 -8.47 -6.49 0.64
CA GLY A 51 -8.35 -5.16 0.03
C GLY A 51 -7.05 -4.46 0.41
N GLN A 52 -5.93 -5.19 0.48
CA GLN A 52 -4.63 -4.62 0.79
C GLN A 52 -4.29 -3.42 -0.10
N VAL A 53 -4.11 -2.26 0.53
CA VAL A 53 -3.74 -1.02 -0.17
C VAL A 53 -2.24 -1.02 -0.44
N ARG A 54 -1.87 -0.71 -1.69
CA ARG A 54 -0.47 -0.62 -2.13
C ARG A 54 -0.03 0.83 -2.06
N TYR A 55 1.10 1.07 -1.40
CA TYR A 55 1.78 2.36 -1.43
C TYR A 55 3.12 2.21 -2.13
N ARG A 56 3.50 3.24 -2.89
CA ARG A 56 4.78 3.32 -3.58
C ARG A 56 5.45 4.65 -3.23
N ASN A 57 6.77 4.60 -3.07
CA ASN A 57 7.57 5.79 -2.89
C ASN A 57 7.93 6.36 -4.26
N ASP A 58 7.75 7.67 -4.42
CA ASP A 58 8.28 8.40 -5.56
C ASP A 58 9.77 8.68 -5.40
N LYS A 59 10.41 9.09 -6.50
CA LYS A 59 11.84 9.49 -6.51
C LYS A 59 12.14 10.62 -5.52
N ASN A 60 11.13 11.43 -5.21
CA ASN A 60 11.20 12.53 -4.25
C ASN A 60 11.04 12.08 -2.78
N GLY A 61 10.87 10.77 -2.52
CA GLY A 61 10.69 10.24 -1.17
C GLY A 61 9.31 10.49 -0.57
N ILE A 62 8.34 10.92 -1.39
CA ILE A 62 6.94 11.10 -0.99
C ILE A 62 6.19 9.78 -1.19
N ILE A 63 5.32 9.42 -0.24
CA ILE A 63 4.50 8.22 -0.28
C ILE A 63 3.08 8.64 -0.65
N HIS A 64 2.59 8.15 -1.78
CA HIS A 64 1.21 8.36 -2.22
C HIS A 64 0.39 7.09 -1.98
N THR A 65 -0.72 7.22 -1.27
CA THR A 65 -1.61 6.10 -0.95
C THR A 65 -3.06 6.54 -0.98
N THR A 66 -3.93 5.70 -1.53
CA THR A 66 -5.38 5.91 -1.53
C THR A 66 -5.97 5.29 -0.26
N ILE A 67 -6.53 6.11 0.63
CA ILE A 67 -7.07 5.68 1.94
C ILE A 67 -8.51 5.15 1.82
N GLY A 68 -9.24 5.54 0.77
CA GLY A 68 -10.61 5.07 0.53
C GLY A 68 -11.32 5.84 -0.59
N LYS A 69 -12.62 5.60 -0.71
CA LYS A 69 -13.55 6.35 -1.57
C LYS A 69 -14.47 7.21 -0.70
N VAL A 70 -15.12 8.19 -1.33
CA VAL A 70 -16.13 9.05 -0.69
C VAL A 70 -17.35 8.27 -0.17
N ASP A 71 -17.59 7.06 -0.69
CA ASP A 71 -18.69 6.20 -0.24
C ASP A 71 -18.41 5.48 1.10
N PHE A 72 -17.21 5.64 1.66
CA PHE A 72 -16.88 5.09 2.97
C PHE A 72 -17.25 6.05 4.09
N ASP A 73 -17.65 5.47 5.21
CA ASP A 73 -17.94 6.19 6.43
C ASP A 73 -16.69 6.90 6.98
N ALA A 74 -16.89 8.04 7.64
CA ALA A 74 -15.81 8.89 8.13
C ALA A 74 -14.94 8.17 9.16
N ASP A 75 -15.53 7.32 10.00
CA ASP A 75 -14.81 6.55 11.03
C ASP A 75 -13.87 5.53 10.39
N LYS A 76 -14.31 4.83 9.33
CA LYS A 76 -13.47 3.87 8.60
C LYS A 76 -12.31 4.55 7.87
N LEU A 77 -12.53 5.76 7.35
CA LEU A 77 -11.47 6.55 6.72
C LEU A 77 -10.41 6.97 7.75
N LYS A 78 -10.83 7.31 8.98
CA LYS A 78 -9.93 7.61 10.09
C LYS A 78 -9.12 6.38 10.50
N GLU A 79 -9.75 5.23 10.69
CA GLU A 79 -9.08 3.97 11.03
C GLU A 79 -8.04 3.57 9.98
N ASN A 80 -8.37 3.70 8.69
CA ASN A 80 -7.43 3.42 7.60
C ASN A 80 -6.22 4.35 7.64
N LEU A 81 -6.42 5.62 8.00
CA LEU A 81 -5.32 6.60 8.11
C LEU A 81 -4.42 6.28 9.29
N GLU A 82 -4.99 5.94 10.45
CA GLU A 82 -4.24 5.52 11.64
C GLU A 82 -3.43 4.25 11.38
N ALA A 83 -4.04 3.24 10.75
CA ALA A 83 -3.36 2.01 10.36
C ALA A 83 -2.17 2.27 9.42
N LEU A 84 -2.33 3.20 8.47
CA LEU A 84 -1.26 3.61 7.57
C LEU A 84 -0.11 4.29 8.32
N LEU A 85 -0.41 5.20 9.26
CA LEU A 85 0.62 5.87 10.06
C LEU A 85 1.41 4.89 10.94
N VAL A 86 0.74 3.90 11.55
CA VAL A 86 1.40 2.84 12.33
C VAL A 86 2.31 2.01 11.42
N ALA A 87 1.84 1.62 10.24
CA ALA A 87 2.63 0.88 9.27
C ALA A 87 3.86 1.68 8.80
N LEU A 88 3.72 2.98 8.52
CA LEU A 88 4.83 3.85 8.14
C LEU A 88 5.87 4.01 9.25
N LYS A 89 5.43 4.10 10.51
CA LYS A 89 6.34 4.17 11.66
C LYS A 89 7.14 2.88 11.81
N LYS A 90 6.52 1.73 11.59
CA LYS A 90 7.20 0.41 11.57
C LYS A 90 8.15 0.26 10.38
N ALA A 91 7.80 0.82 9.23
CA ALA A 91 8.63 0.78 8.02
C ALA A 91 9.82 1.77 8.03
N LYS A 92 10.00 2.55 9.11
CA LYS A 92 11.12 3.50 9.24
C LYS A 92 12.46 2.74 9.20
N PRO A 93 13.33 3.01 8.21
CA PRO A 93 14.66 2.41 8.19
C PRO A 93 15.53 2.98 9.32
N SER A 94 16.33 2.12 9.95
CA SER A 94 17.17 2.45 11.11
C SER A 94 18.19 3.57 10.86
N GLN A 95 18.55 3.83 9.59
CA GLN A 95 19.44 4.91 9.19
C GLN A 95 18.77 6.29 9.10
N ALA A 96 17.43 6.37 9.10
CA ALA A 96 16.72 7.64 8.98
C ALA A 96 16.76 8.42 10.31
N LYS A 97 17.65 9.42 10.38
CA LYS A 97 17.76 10.35 11.51
C LYS A 97 16.68 11.44 11.42
N GLY A 98 16.09 11.81 12.56
CA GLY A 98 15.08 12.88 12.67
C GLY A 98 13.61 12.43 12.52
N VAL A 99 12.74 13.43 12.30
CA VAL A 99 11.29 13.25 12.15
C VAL A 99 11.01 12.61 10.78
N TYR A 100 10.47 11.39 10.80
CA TYR A 100 10.23 10.60 9.58
C TYR A 100 9.03 11.10 8.78
N ILE A 101 8.00 11.61 9.47
CA ILE A 101 6.77 12.14 8.87
C ILE A 101 6.81 13.66 9.01
N LYS A 102 6.97 14.39 7.90
CA LYS A 102 7.07 15.86 7.93
C LYS A 102 5.72 16.53 7.82
N LYS A 103 4.87 16.06 6.89
CA LYS A 103 3.56 16.62 6.60
C LYS A 103 2.64 15.50 6.14
N VAL A 104 1.40 15.52 6.61
CA VAL A 104 0.32 14.66 6.12
C VAL A 104 -0.69 15.58 5.42
N SER A 105 -1.00 15.27 4.17
CA SER A 105 -1.99 16.01 3.38
C SER A 105 -2.96 15.02 2.76
N ILE A 106 -4.25 15.29 2.93
CA ILE A 106 -5.32 14.53 2.28
C ILE A 106 -5.85 15.39 1.13
N SER A 107 -5.94 14.81 -0.06
CA SER A 107 -6.57 15.45 -1.21
C SER A 107 -7.44 14.46 -1.94
N THR A 108 -8.57 14.94 -2.45
CA THR A 108 -9.35 14.21 -3.46
C THR A 108 -8.69 14.35 -4.83
N THR A 109 -8.97 13.43 -5.77
CA THR A 109 -8.33 13.40 -7.10
C THR A 109 -8.41 14.72 -7.86
N MET A 110 -9.51 15.47 -7.71
CA MET A 110 -9.74 16.75 -8.41
C MET A 110 -10.04 17.91 -7.45
N GLY A 111 -9.69 17.80 -6.16
CA GLY A 111 -10.07 18.81 -5.16
C GLY A 111 -8.88 19.36 -4.38
N ALA A 112 -9.14 20.42 -3.61
CA ALA A 112 -8.14 21.08 -2.79
C ALA A 112 -7.58 20.12 -1.72
N GLY A 113 -6.25 20.13 -1.55
CA GLY A 113 -5.58 19.35 -0.51
C GLY A 113 -5.66 20.06 0.83
N VAL A 114 -6.13 19.34 1.86
CA VAL A 114 -6.17 19.81 3.24
C VAL A 114 -5.00 19.19 4.00
N ALA A 115 -4.23 20.04 4.69
CA ALA A 115 -3.18 19.57 5.59
C ALA A 115 -3.82 19.06 6.88
N VAL A 116 -3.48 17.83 7.26
CA VAL A 116 -3.95 17.23 8.52
C VAL A 116 -2.89 17.44 9.58
N ASP A 117 -3.32 17.90 10.75
CA ASP A 117 -2.43 18.05 11.88
C ASP A 117 -2.02 16.67 12.43
N GLN A 118 -0.71 16.50 12.64
CA GLN A 118 -0.11 15.28 13.16
C GLN A 118 -0.31 15.15 14.67
N ALA A 119 -0.61 16.24 15.37
CA ALA A 119 -0.79 16.25 16.83
C ALA A 119 -2.13 15.64 17.28
N GLY A 120 -3.15 15.63 16.41
CA GLY A 120 -4.49 15.09 16.71
C GLY A 120 -4.65 13.59 16.48
N LEU A 121 -3.65 12.91 15.90
CA LEU A 121 -3.70 11.47 15.67
C LEU A 121 -2.94 10.74 16.76
N SER A 122 -3.69 10.05 17.62
CA SER A 122 -3.19 9.13 18.62
C SER A 122 -2.53 7.92 17.94
N ALA A 123 -1.27 8.08 17.55
CA ALA A 123 -0.42 6.95 17.16
C ALA A 123 -0.03 6.15 18.41
N SER A 124 -1.01 5.49 19.04
CA SER A 124 -0.77 4.50 20.08
C SER A 124 -0.36 3.20 19.39
N ALA A 125 0.95 3.03 19.21
CA ALA A 125 1.52 1.75 18.86
C ALA A 125 1.70 0.95 20.16
N ASN A 126 0.81 -0.01 20.40
CA ASN A 126 1.19 -1.25 21.06
C ASN A 126 1.49 -2.30 19.98
#